data_AF-A0AAD9MA21-F1
#
_entry.id   AF-A0AAD9MA21-F1
#
_cell.length_a   1.000
_cell.length_b   1.000
_cell.length_c   1.000
_cell.angle_alpha   90.00
_cell.angle_beta   90.00
_cell.angle_gamma   90.00
#
_symmetry.space_group_name_H-M   'P 1'
#
loop_
_entity.id
_entity.type
_entity.pdbx_description
1 polymer ?
#
loop_
_entity_poly.entity_id
_entity_poly.type
_entity_poly.pdbx_seq_one_letter_code
_entity_poly.pdbx_strand_id
1 'polypeptide(L)'
;MAHPQDNARLLLVIIMLFWLFSAPDKHAGPVAAPSLTAARLARQRLAHLVENSTHWGDFAPDDVDLARPPRYLNLTGFRAQDGLAWDGLPRFRARCLEWTHNAIPPPARRHDRDPQSDVRSEEGASTWGTAGAGASVPVWQNASGVVDGSWVRREGPSPRTAMAYNLSDMAPAVTWATDTPEWSRNVTGEYGTITLRIEDQVEEMELDESWDHSDAPRSAGLVREVAVVTTIQDDATGSSAWDMRLHGVHWPRQGVILVTTTSEKFAGIFGLPHLTLGPDLFRSSQALLNKTLSKALRQAREDRGAKYFDPSSPWASSVGPNEWHPSPHCEYLLYLQILPVDYQQLKLNPHRAQHSETLAVLLDEIEHELRHPTGAPIQAVPKLRISFVAWSPDCSFYLESKGPPIHTPAEGQHLVGMKDEVLIHQGRFWLLLYAGVMLGQA
;
A
#
# COMPACT_ATOMS: atom_id res chain seq x y z
N MET A 1 2.89 -6.12 -68.01
CA MET A 1 4.00 -5.66 -67.16
C MET A 1 3.41 -4.70 -66.13
N ALA A 2 3.21 -5.16 -64.90
CA ALA A 2 2.60 -4.34 -63.85
C ALA A 2 3.57 -3.23 -63.42
N HIS A 3 3.05 -2.02 -63.23
CA HIS A 3 3.83 -0.83 -62.93
C HIS A 3 4.53 -1.00 -61.56
N PRO A 4 5.81 -0.61 -61.39
CA PRO A 4 6.55 -0.79 -60.13
C PRO A 4 5.90 -0.12 -58.92
N GLN A 5 5.01 0.87 -59.14
CA GLN A 5 4.24 1.53 -58.08
C GLN A 5 3.10 0.66 -57.51
N ASP A 6 2.51 -0.23 -58.30
CA ASP A 6 1.42 -1.11 -57.82
C ASP A 6 1.97 -2.23 -56.92
N ASN A 7 3.16 -2.75 -57.26
CA ASN A 7 3.87 -3.72 -56.44
C ASN A 7 4.34 -3.10 -55.11
N ALA A 8 4.78 -1.84 -55.13
CA ALA A 8 5.18 -1.14 -53.91
C ALA A 8 3.99 -0.89 -52.97
N ARG A 9 2.81 -0.53 -53.50
CA ARG A 9 1.58 -0.35 -52.70
C ARG A 9 1.09 -1.67 -52.11
N LEU A 10 1.10 -2.75 -52.90
CA LEU A 10 0.73 -4.08 -52.41
C LEU A 10 1.68 -4.53 -51.29
N LEU A 11 2.99 -4.29 -51.46
CA LEU A 11 4.00 -4.67 -50.49
C LEU A 11 3.89 -3.83 -49.20
N LEU A 12 3.54 -2.54 -49.31
CA LEU A 12 3.26 -1.68 -48.16
C LEU A 12 2.00 -2.12 -47.41
N VAL A 13 0.94 -2.54 -48.13
CA VAL A 13 -0.26 -3.13 -47.52
C VAL A 13 0.06 -4.46 -46.86
N ILE A 14 0.88 -5.32 -47.47
CA ILE A 14 1.32 -6.58 -46.88
C ILE A 14 2.18 -6.34 -45.64
N ILE A 15 3.11 -5.38 -45.66
CA ILE A 15 3.90 -5.00 -44.49
C ILE A 15 3.01 -4.40 -43.41
N MET A 16 2.02 -3.58 -43.77
CA MET A 16 1.08 -2.99 -42.82
C MET A 16 0.17 -4.06 -42.20
N LEU A 17 -0.33 -5.01 -42.99
CA LEU A 17 -1.11 -6.14 -42.51
C LEU A 17 -0.24 -7.08 -41.68
N PHE A 18 0.99 -7.36 -42.10
CA PHE A 18 1.94 -8.14 -41.31
C PHE A 18 2.26 -7.42 -40.00
N TRP A 19 2.42 -6.11 -40.00
CA TRP A 19 2.62 -5.32 -38.78
C TRP A 19 1.36 -5.30 -37.90
N LEU A 20 0.17 -5.23 -38.49
CA LEU A 20 -1.10 -5.34 -37.76
C LEU A 20 -1.31 -6.73 -37.13
N PHE A 21 -0.99 -7.80 -37.87
CA PHE A 21 -1.25 -9.19 -37.45
C PHE A 21 -0.07 -9.87 -36.73
N SER A 22 1.13 -9.32 -36.85
CA SER A 22 2.36 -9.80 -36.19
C SER A 22 2.82 -8.86 -35.08
N ALA A 23 2.19 -7.69 -34.92
CA ALA A 23 2.13 -7.10 -33.60
C ALA A 23 1.52 -8.15 -32.68
N PRO A 24 2.14 -8.46 -31.53
CA PRO A 24 1.56 -9.37 -30.56
C PRO A 24 0.30 -8.71 -29.98
N ASP A 25 -0.82 -8.84 -30.70
CA ASP A 25 -2.13 -8.44 -30.26
C ASP A 25 -2.49 -9.32 -29.07
N LYS A 26 -2.16 -8.86 -27.86
CA LYS A 26 -2.81 -9.30 -26.61
C LYS A 26 -4.26 -8.80 -26.53
N HIS A 27 -4.81 -8.22 -27.60
CA HIS A 27 -6.14 -7.65 -27.65
C HIS A 27 -7.08 -8.54 -28.48
N ALA A 28 -7.72 -9.49 -27.80
CA ALA A 28 -8.91 -10.15 -28.35
C ALA A 28 -10.02 -9.11 -28.58
N GLY A 29 -10.82 -9.33 -29.63
CA GLY A 29 -11.68 -8.32 -30.25
C GLY A 29 -12.80 -7.70 -29.40
N PRO A 30 -13.45 -6.63 -29.93
CA PRO A 30 -14.30 -5.69 -29.20
C PRO A 30 -15.65 -6.23 -28.68
N VAL A 31 -15.95 -7.52 -28.86
CA VAL A 31 -17.32 -8.05 -28.66
C VAL A 31 -17.56 -8.62 -27.25
N ALA A 32 -16.54 -9.11 -26.54
CA ALA A 32 -16.67 -9.67 -25.18
C ALA A 32 -16.28 -8.69 -24.05
N ALA A 33 -15.62 -7.58 -24.40
CA ALA A 33 -15.10 -6.59 -23.48
C ALA A 33 -16.18 -5.85 -22.64
N PRO A 34 -17.39 -5.54 -23.15
CA PRO A 34 -18.39 -4.78 -22.39
C PRO A 34 -19.08 -5.57 -21.26
N SER A 35 -19.32 -6.88 -21.44
CA SER A 35 -20.03 -7.70 -20.44
C SER A 35 -19.13 -8.06 -19.26
N LEU A 36 -17.86 -8.39 -19.50
CA LEU A 36 -16.87 -8.66 -18.46
C LEU A 36 -16.61 -7.43 -17.59
N THR A 37 -16.50 -6.25 -18.21
CA THR A 37 -16.34 -4.99 -17.47
C THR A 37 -17.59 -4.64 -16.66
N ALA A 38 -18.80 -4.87 -17.19
CA ALA A 38 -20.05 -4.70 -16.45
C ALA A 38 -20.13 -5.59 -15.20
N ALA A 39 -19.81 -6.88 -15.33
CA ALA A 39 -19.80 -7.83 -14.22
C ALA A 39 -18.78 -7.43 -13.14
N ARG A 40 -17.57 -7.01 -13.54
CA ARG A 40 -16.52 -6.50 -12.63
C ARG A 40 -17.00 -5.30 -11.81
N LEU A 41 -17.60 -4.30 -12.46
CA LEU A 41 -18.11 -3.11 -11.76
C LEU A 41 -19.27 -3.43 -10.83
N ALA A 42 -20.17 -4.34 -11.24
CA ALA A 42 -21.25 -4.80 -10.37
C ALA A 42 -20.69 -5.45 -9.10
N ARG A 43 -19.66 -6.30 -9.23
CA ARG A 43 -18.97 -6.91 -8.08
C ARG A 43 -18.32 -5.86 -7.17
N GLN A 44 -17.61 -4.90 -7.75
CA GLN A 44 -16.96 -3.83 -6.98
C GLN A 44 -17.97 -2.97 -6.20
N ARG A 45 -19.13 -2.70 -6.78
CA ARG A 45 -20.22 -2.01 -6.07
C ARG A 45 -20.76 -2.83 -4.91
N LEU A 46 -20.97 -4.14 -5.11
CA LEU A 46 -21.38 -5.01 -4.01
C LEU A 46 -20.33 -5.04 -2.91
N ALA A 47 -19.05 -5.09 -3.27
CA ALA A 47 -17.96 -5.06 -2.30
C ALA A 47 -17.95 -3.75 -1.50
N HIS A 48 -18.14 -2.61 -2.17
CA HIS A 48 -18.25 -1.32 -1.53
C HIS A 48 -19.50 -1.19 -0.62
N LEU A 49 -20.63 -1.80 -1.00
CA LEU A 49 -21.80 -1.85 -0.12
C LEU A 49 -21.53 -2.63 1.18
N VAL A 50 -20.80 -3.75 1.08
CA VAL A 50 -20.40 -4.53 2.26
C VAL A 50 -19.45 -3.71 3.13
N GLU A 51 -18.44 -3.08 2.54
CA GLU A 51 -17.49 -2.20 3.25
C GLU A 51 -18.22 -1.09 4.02
N ASN A 52 -19.17 -0.39 3.39
CA ASN A 52 -19.97 0.65 4.05
C ASN A 52 -20.90 0.12 5.16
N SER A 53 -21.41 -1.11 5.02
CA SER A 53 -22.38 -1.68 5.97
C SER A 53 -21.77 -2.38 7.19
N THR A 54 -20.47 -2.63 7.19
CA THR A 54 -19.79 -3.45 8.20
C THR A 54 -19.16 -2.61 9.30
N HIS A 55 -18.90 -3.23 10.44
CA HIS A 55 -18.30 -2.61 11.60
C HIS A 55 -17.04 -3.34 12.07
N TRP A 56 -16.24 -2.67 12.90
CA TRP A 56 -15.06 -3.27 13.49
C TRP A 56 -15.42 -4.55 14.23
N GLY A 57 -14.69 -5.63 13.92
CA GLY A 57 -14.91 -6.95 14.50
C GLY A 57 -15.89 -7.85 13.74
N ASP A 58 -16.56 -7.38 12.68
CA ASP A 58 -17.40 -8.24 11.82
C ASP A 58 -16.56 -9.25 11.02
N PHE A 59 -15.27 -8.96 10.80
CA PHE A 59 -14.30 -9.90 10.29
C PHE A 59 -13.39 -10.39 11.42
N ALA A 60 -13.61 -11.63 11.85
CA ALA A 60 -12.88 -12.28 12.93
C ALA A 60 -12.72 -13.77 12.61
N PRO A 61 -11.87 -14.13 11.62
CA PRO A 61 -11.69 -15.51 11.17
C PRO A 61 -11.02 -16.40 12.23
N ASP A 62 -10.29 -15.80 13.18
CA ASP A 62 -9.50 -16.51 14.21
C ASP A 62 -10.19 -16.53 15.59
N ASP A 63 -11.40 -15.96 15.68
CA ASP A 63 -12.23 -15.95 16.89
C ASP A 63 -12.83 -17.36 17.06
N VAL A 64 -11.98 -18.29 17.49
CA VAL A 64 -12.31 -19.69 17.82
C VAL A 64 -12.45 -19.85 19.34
N ASP A 65 -12.95 -18.81 20.02
CA ASP A 65 -13.41 -18.98 21.39
C ASP A 65 -14.71 -19.81 21.39
N LEU A 66 -14.84 -20.74 22.33
CA LEU A 66 -16.01 -21.64 22.47
C LEU A 66 -17.38 -20.90 22.52
N ALA A 67 -17.38 -19.58 22.69
CA ALA A 67 -18.56 -18.73 22.75
C ALA A 67 -18.98 -18.09 21.42
N ARG A 68 -18.11 -17.99 20.40
CA ARG A 68 -18.43 -17.33 19.12
C ARG A 68 -17.79 -18.08 17.94
N PRO A 69 -18.56 -18.38 16.88
CA PRO A 69 -17.99 -18.96 15.67
C PRO A 69 -17.15 -17.92 14.91
N PRO A 70 -16.19 -18.37 14.08
CA PRO A 70 -15.38 -17.47 13.25
C PRO A 70 -16.29 -16.67 12.30
N ARG A 71 -16.02 -15.37 12.18
CA ARG A 71 -16.82 -14.43 11.41
C ARG A 71 -16.09 -14.01 10.14
N TYR A 72 -16.79 -14.11 9.02
CA TYR A 72 -16.28 -13.85 7.69
C TYR A 72 -17.15 -12.81 6.98
N LEU A 73 -16.60 -12.15 5.97
CA LEU A 73 -17.32 -11.15 5.19
C LEU A 73 -17.78 -11.74 3.87
N ASN A 74 -18.89 -11.22 3.35
CA ASN A 74 -19.33 -11.51 1.99
C ASN A 74 -18.53 -10.70 0.96
N LEU A 75 -17.21 -10.83 1.00
CA LEU A 75 -16.25 -10.19 0.12
C LEU A 75 -15.34 -11.28 -0.45
N THR A 76 -15.06 -11.23 -1.76
CA THR A 76 -14.14 -12.19 -2.40
C THR A 76 -12.76 -12.13 -1.73
N GLY A 77 -12.27 -13.28 -1.26
CA GLY A 77 -11.04 -13.43 -0.46
C GLY A 77 -11.28 -13.45 1.05
N PHE A 78 -12.41 -12.94 1.53
CA PHE A 78 -12.75 -12.85 2.96
C PHE A 78 -13.85 -13.83 3.37
N ARG A 79 -14.35 -14.67 2.46
CA ARG A 79 -15.35 -15.71 2.77
C ARG A 79 -14.65 -16.94 3.32
N ALA A 80 -15.32 -17.69 4.20
CA ALA A 80 -14.81 -18.96 4.72
C ALA A 80 -14.42 -19.96 3.61
N GLN A 81 -15.26 -20.05 2.58
CA GLN A 81 -15.07 -20.94 1.43
C GLN A 81 -13.89 -20.56 0.52
N ASP A 82 -13.39 -19.31 0.61
CA ASP A 82 -12.22 -18.90 -0.15
C ASP A 82 -10.94 -19.51 0.45
N GLY A 83 -10.94 -19.93 1.72
CA GLY A 83 -9.87 -20.76 2.29
C GLY A 83 -8.50 -20.10 2.38
N LEU A 84 -8.41 -18.77 2.29
CA LEU A 84 -7.16 -18.03 2.55
C LEU A 84 -6.68 -18.29 3.98
N ALA A 85 -5.36 -18.19 4.18
CA ALA A 85 -4.67 -18.50 5.44
C ALA A 85 -4.83 -17.39 6.50
N TRP A 86 -6.08 -17.01 6.79
CA TRP A 86 -6.39 -15.94 7.74
C TRP A 86 -5.89 -16.19 9.16
N ASP A 87 -5.52 -17.42 9.51
CA ASP A 87 -4.79 -17.82 10.73
C ASP A 87 -3.47 -17.07 10.92
N GLY A 88 -2.92 -16.47 9.86
CA GLY A 88 -1.74 -15.60 9.93
C GLY A 88 -2.02 -14.16 10.36
N LEU A 89 -3.26 -13.68 10.28
CA LEU A 89 -3.61 -12.28 10.55
C LEU A 89 -3.23 -11.81 11.97
N PRO A 90 -3.39 -12.60 13.05
CA PRO A 90 -3.02 -12.17 14.40
C PRO A 90 -1.51 -11.93 14.51
N ARG A 91 -0.71 -12.81 13.89
CA ARG A 91 0.75 -12.65 13.84
C ARG A 91 1.15 -11.41 13.05
N PHE A 92 0.51 -11.16 11.92
CA PHE A 92 0.72 -9.93 11.15
C PHE A 92 0.45 -8.69 12.00
N ARG A 93 -0.72 -8.61 12.65
CA ARG A 93 -1.10 -7.47 13.50
C ARG A 93 -0.16 -7.27 14.68
N ALA A 94 0.20 -8.35 15.38
CA ALA A 94 1.15 -8.31 16.48
C ALA A 94 2.52 -7.78 16.03
N ARG A 95 2.96 -8.19 14.85
CA ARG A 95 4.22 -7.71 14.28
C ARG A 95 4.17 -6.22 13.92
N CYS A 96 3.09 -5.77 13.31
CA CYS A 96 2.90 -4.35 12.99
C CYS A 96 2.88 -3.48 14.25
N LEU A 97 2.19 -3.94 15.30
CA LEU A 97 2.18 -3.31 16.62
C LEU A 97 3.59 -3.19 17.20
N GLU A 98 4.37 -4.26 17.17
CA GLU A 98 5.75 -4.27 17.66
C GLU A 98 6.63 -3.24 16.93
N TRP A 99 6.57 -3.20 15.60
CA TRP A 99 7.30 -2.21 14.80
C TRP A 99 6.91 -0.78 15.12
N THR A 100 5.63 -0.56 15.39
CA THR A 100 5.13 0.77 15.75
C THR A 100 5.63 1.20 17.11
N HIS A 101 5.55 0.34 18.12
CA HIS A 101 6.09 0.64 19.45
C HIS A 101 7.60 0.88 19.44
N ASN A 102 8.34 0.18 18.57
CA ASN A 102 9.78 0.40 18.40
C ASN A 102 10.08 1.76 17.75
N ALA A 103 9.23 2.23 16.84
CA ALA A 103 9.39 3.54 16.19
C ALA A 103 8.90 4.69 17.08
N ILE A 104 7.77 4.51 17.75
CA ILE A 104 7.07 5.51 18.56
C ILE A 104 6.73 4.85 19.90
N PRO A 105 7.62 4.95 20.90
CA PRO A 105 7.38 4.37 22.21
C PRO A 105 6.17 5.02 22.89
N PRO A 106 5.31 4.25 23.56
CA PRO A 106 4.22 4.83 24.35
C PRO A 106 4.81 5.72 25.47
N PRO A 107 4.10 6.80 25.87
CA PRO A 107 4.57 7.67 26.93
C PRO A 107 4.80 6.86 28.21
N ALA A 108 5.97 7.05 28.83
CA ALA A 108 6.29 6.39 30.09
C ALA A 108 5.20 6.72 31.13
N ARG A 109 4.56 5.68 31.70
CA ARG A 109 3.61 5.86 32.80
C ARG A 109 4.35 6.61 33.92
N ARG A 110 3.89 7.83 34.25
CA ARG A 110 4.41 8.58 35.41
C ARG A 110 4.26 7.68 36.64
N HIS A 111 5.37 7.38 37.28
CA HIS A 111 5.43 6.46 38.43
C HIS A 111 4.86 7.07 39.73
N ASP A 112 4.32 8.29 39.69
CA ASP A 112 3.89 9.07 40.85
C ASP A 112 2.37 8.97 41.16
N ARG A 113 1.67 7.93 40.70
CA ARG A 113 0.26 7.70 41.09
C ARG A 113 0.09 6.39 41.85
N ASP A 114 -0.64 6.49 42.97
CA ASP A 114 -0.90 5.43 43.93
C ASP A 114 -1.35 4.11 43.25
N PRO A 115 -0.80 2.95 43.63
CA PRO A 115 -1.05 1.67 42.95
C PRO A 115 -2.47 1.10 43.12
N GLN A 116 -3.41 1.80 43.75
CA GLN A 116 -4.64 1.19 44.28
C GLN A 116 -5.95 1.75 43.70
N SER A 117 -5.93 2.68 42.74
CA SER A 117 -7.18 3.24 42.16
C SER A 117 -7.62 2.65 40.82
N ASP A 118 -6.77 1.94 40.07
CA ASP A 118 -6.99 1.75 38.62
C ASP A 118 -7.16 0.27 38.21
N VAL A 119 -7.97 -0.51 38.92
CA VAL A 119 -8.33 -1.91 38.53
C VAL A 119 -9.52 -1.96 37.56
N ARG A 120 -9.88 -0.85 36.91
CA ARG A 120 -11.10 -0.82 36.06
C ARG A 120 -10.96 0.08 34.85
N SER A 121 -9.98 -0.16 33.98
CA SER A 121 -9.97 0.30 32.57
C SER A 121 -8.74 -0.25 31.81
N GLU A 122 -8.54 -1.58 31.76
CA GLU A 122 -7.50 -2.18 30.90
C GLU A 122 -8.03 -2.66 29.52
N GLU A 123 -9.35 -2.65 29.30
CA GLU A 123 -9.97 -3.13 28.04
C GLU A 123 -10.32 -2.00 27.04
N GLY A 124 -10.07 -0.74 27.39
CA GLY A 124 -10.49 0.42 26.57
C GLY A 124 -9.48 1.54 26.42
N ALA A 125 -8.29 1.42 27.01
CA ALA A 125 -7.21 2.37 26.77
C ALA A 125 -6.69 2.13 25.35
N SER A 126 -7.17 2.91 24.38
CA SER A 126 -6.66 2.89 23.02
C SER A 126 -5.13 2.99 23.06
N THR A 127 -4.45 1.88 22.79
CA THR A 127 -2.98 1.80 22.63
C THR A 127 -2.47 2.75 21.54
N TRP A 128 -3.41 3.26 20.73
CA TRP A 128 -3.28 4.17 19.60
C TRP A 128 -3.87 5.56 19.86
N GLY A 129 -4.47 5.77 21.03
CA GLY A 129 -4.99 7.05 21.45
C GLY A 129 -3.83 8.02 21.47
N THR A 130 -3.86 8.95 20.54
CA THR A 130 -3.17 10.24 20.56
C THR A 130 -2.52 10.45 21.92
N ALA A 131 -1.22 10.15 22.01
CA ALA A 131 -0.39 10.60 23.11
C ALA A 131 -0.77 12.06 23.34
N GLY A 132 -1.46 12.33 24.45
CA GLY A 132 -2.34 13.49 24.56
C GLY A 132 -1.64 14.75 24.10
N ALA A 133 -2.03 15.27 22.93
CA ALA A 133 -1.73 16.60 22.37
C ALA A 133 -0.33 17.22 22.61
N GLY A 134 0.71 16.46 22.99
CA GLY A 134 1.92 17.06 23.57
C GLY A 134 3.20 16.22 23.42
N ALA A 135 3.17 15.09 22.70
CA ALA A 135 4.39 14.34 22.38
C ALA A 135 4.25 13.48 21.11
N SER A 136 3.70 14.04 20.02
CA SER A 136 3.82 13.38 18.72
C SER A 136 5.28 13.35 18.32
N VAL A 137 5.86 12.16 18.20
CA VAL A 137 7.23 12.00 17.70
C VAL A 137 7.24 12.50 16.23
N PRO A 138 8.18 13.39 15.86
CA PRO A 138 8.15 14.03 14.55
C PRO A 138 8.49 13.03 13.43
N VAL A 139 7.47 12.76 12.62
CA VAL A 139 7.50 11.91 11.42
C VAL A 139 7.07 12.74 10.21
N TRP A 140 7.55 12.36 9.03
CA TRP A 140 7.12 12.98 7.77
C TRP A 140 5.61 12.86 7.63
N GLN A 141 4.92 13.97 7.36
CA GLN A 141 3.49 13.93 7.12
C GLN A 141 3.23 13.37 5.72
N ASN A 142 4.00 13.80 4.72
CA ASN A 142 3.98 13.24 3.36
C ASN A 142 5.00 12.12 3.20
N ALA A 143 4.52 10.95 2.80
CA ALA A 143 5.35 9.79 2.54
C ALA A 143 5.81 9.65 1.08
N SER A 144 5.37 10.52 0.16
CA SER A 144 5.70 10.41 -1.27
C SER A 144 7.20 10.41 -1.52
N GLY A 145 7.66 9.40 -2.25
CA GLY A 145 9.08 9.14 -2.46
C GLY A 145 9.38 7.71 -2.85
N VAL A 146 10.66 7.43 -3.02
CA VAL A 146 11.19 6.10 -3.33
C VAL A 146 12.11 5.68 -2.20
N VAL A 147 11.86 4.49 -1.63
CA VAL A 147 12.70 3.87 -0.61
C VAL A 147 13.11 2.46 -1.02
N ASP A 148 14.34 2.09 -0.70
CA ASP A 148 14.90 0.78 -1.00
C ASP A 148 15.57 0.17 0.23
N GLY A 149 15.64 -1.16 0.26
CA GLY A 149 16.35 -1.88 1.31
C GLY A 149 16.18 -3.40 1.22
N SER A 150 16.73 -4.09 2.20
CA SER A 150 16.72 -5.56 2.25
C SER A 150 15.58 -6.11 3.10
N TRP A 151 15.11 -7.30 2.73
CA TRP A 151 14.07 -8.01 3.46
C TRP A 151 14.51 -9.41 3.91
N VAL A 152 13.79 -9.95 4.88
CA VAL A 152 13.88 -11.35 5.33
C VAL A 152 12.52 -12.02 5.25
N ARG A 153 12.50 -13.28 4.78
CA ARG A 153 11.29 -14.10 4.72
C ARG A 153 11.08 -14.83 6.04
N ARG A 154 9.83 -14.91 6.49
CA ARG A 154 9.39 -15.79 7.56
C ARG A 154 8.25 -16.67 7.07
N GLU A 155 8.26 -17.92 7.45
CA GLU A 155 7.20 -18.85 7.06
C GLU A 155 5.89 -18.52 7.76
N GLY A 156 4.80 -18.67 7.00
CA GLY A 156 3.44 -18.59 7.51
C GLY A 156 2.97 -19.87 8.18
N PRO A 157 1.82 -19.84 8.83
CA PRO A 157 1.31 -20.96 9.61
C PRO A 157 0.96 -22.18 8.76
N SER A 158 0.44 -22.00 7.53
CA SER A 158 0.11 -23.10 6.62
C SER A 158 0.59 -22.82 5.20
N PRO A 159 1.56 -23.57 4.63
CA PRO A 159 2.00 -23.34 3.26
C PRO A 159 0.85 -23.63 2.27
N ARG A 160 0.66 -22.75 1.29
CA ARG A 160 -0.43 -22.82 0.31
C ARG A 160 0.12 -22.68 -1.11
N THR A 161 -0.45 -23.45 -2.04
CA THR A 161 -0.10 -23.41 -3.48
C THR A 161 -1.33 -23.10 -4.31
N ALA A 162 -1.17 -22.82 -5.61
CA ALA A 162 -2.30 -22.42 -6.46
C ALA A 162 -3.38 -23.50 -6.53
N MET A 163 -2.97 -24.77 -6.49
CA MET A 163 -3.86 -25.93 -6.49
C MET A 163 -4.70 -26.07 -5.21
N ALA A 164 -4.35 -25.35 -4.13
CA ALA A 164 -5.13 -25.39 -2.89
C ALA A 164 -6.45 -24.61 -2.98
N TYR A 165 -6.67 -23.85 -4.07
CA TYR A 165 -7.79 -22.94 -4.20
C TYR A 165 -8.65 -23.24 -5.42
N ASN A 166 -9.97 -23.19 -5.24
CA ASN A 166 -10.90 -23.24 -6.36
C ASN A 166 -11.11 -21.82 -6.93
N LEU A 167 -10.24 -21.42 -7.86
CA LEU A 167 -10.26 -20.08 -8.46
C LEU A 167 -11.56 -19.78 -9.24
N SER A 168 -12.20 -20.83 -9.79
CA SER A 168 -13.49 -20.71 -10.47
C SER A 168 -14.62 -20.40 -9.49
N ASP A 169 -14.59 -20.96 -8.28
CA ASP A 169 -15.58 -20.64 -7.24
C ASP A 169 -15.33 -19.26 -6.62
N MET A 170 -14.06 -18.88 -6.45
CA MET A 170 -13.68 -17.57 -5.93
C MET A 170 -14.14 -16.44 -6.85
N ALA A 171 -13.84 -16.58 -8.15
CA ALA A 171 -14.08 -15.57 -9.17
C ALA A 171 -14.68 -16.20 -10.45
N PRO A 172 -15.97 -16.56 -10.46
CA PRO A 172 -16.59 -17.32 -11.55
C PRO A 172 -16.68 -16.57 -12.88
N ALA A 173 -16.55 -15.24 -12.86
CA ALA A 173 -16.56 -14.42 -14.07
C ALA A 173 -15.16 -14.29 -14.71
N VAL A 174 -14.15 -14.96 -14.16
CA VAL A 174 -12.76 -14.87 -14.62
C VAL A 174 -12.33 -16.19 -15.23
N THR A 175 -11.78 -16.10 -16.44
CA THR A 175 -11.13 -17.20 -17.13
C THR A 175 -9.63 -17.18 -16.80
N TRP A 176 -9.22 -17.94 -15.79
CA TRP A 176 -7.83 -18.03 -15.35
C TRP A 176 -6.92 -18.71 -16.37
N ALA A 177 -5.66 -18.29 -16.45
CA ALA A 177 -4.65 -19.03 -17.21
C ALA A 177 -4.36 -20.36 -16.49
N THR A 178 -4.72 -21.48 -17.10
CA THR A 178 -4.63 -22.82 -16.50
C THR A 178 -3.26 -23.48 -16.60
N ASP A 179 -2.36 -22.91 -17.40
CA ASP A 179 -1.12 -23.59 -17.80
C ASP A 179 0.07 -23.31 -16.86
N THR A 180 -0.11 -22.46 -15.83
CA THR A 180 0.93 -22.13 -14.85
C THR A 180 0.65 -22.82 -13.51
N PRO A 181 1.39 -23.89 -13.15
CA PRO A 181 1.19 -24.59 -11.87
C PRO A 181 1.65 -23.76 -10.66
N GLU A 182 2.46 -22.72 -10.86
CA GLU A 182 3.01 -21.88 -9.81
C GLU A 182 2.31 -20.52 -9.72
N TRP A 183 2.10 -20.04 -8.49
CA TRP A 183 1.70 -18.67 -8.23
C TRP A 183 2.77 -17.71 -8.77
N SER A 184 2.39 -16.78 -9.64
CA SER A 184 3.24 -15.63 -9.91
C SER A 184 3.34 -14.72 -8.67
N ARG A 185 4.40 -13.92 -8.56
CA ARG A 185 4.70 -13.12 -7.35
C ARG A 185 4.89 -13.96 -6.07
N ASN A 186 5.19 -15.24 -6.20
CA ASN A 186 5.60 -16.06 -5.06
C ASN A 186 7.07 -15.80 -4.74
N VAL A 187 7.38 -15.59 -3.46
CA VAL A 187 8.74 -15.31 -2.99
C VAL A 187 9.23 -16.52 -2.21
N THR A 188 10.22 -17.21 -2.78
CA THR A 188 10.76 -18.45 -2.25
C THR A 188 12.07 -18.26 -1.48
N GLY A 189 12.85 -17.24 -1.80
CA GLY A 189 14.13 -16.95 -1.16
C GLY A 189 13.99 -16.50 0.30
N GLU A 190 15.05 -16.75 1.07
CA GLU A 190 15.12 -16.37 2.49
C GLU A 190 15.37 -14.86 2.69
N TYR A 191 16.02 -14.22 1.73
CA TYR A 191 16.36 -12.81 1.73
C TYR A 191 16.32 -12.24 0.31
N GLY A 192 16.22 -10.92 0.24
CA GLY A 192 16.28 -10.20 -1.03
C GLY A 192 16.23 -8.70 -0.83
N THR A 193 15.91 -8.00 -1.92
CA THR A 193 15.76 -6.55 -1.95
C THR A 193 14.33 -6.15 -2.31
N ILE A 194 13.89 -5.02 -1.78
CA ILE A 194 12.57 -4.45 -2.05
C ILE A 194 12.71 -2.96 -2.29
N THR A 195 12.00 -2.49 -3.30
CA THR A 195 11.86 -1.07 -3.63
C THR A 195 10.40 -0.69 -3.52
N LEU A 196 10.12 0.38 -2.79
CA LEU A 196 8.78 0.95 -2.65
C LEU A 196 8.79 2.35 -3.24
N ARG A 197 7.88 2.61 -4.17
CA ARG A 197 7.54 3.95 -4.65
C ARG A 197 6.16 4.29 -4.09
N ILE A 198 6.14 5.27 -3.20
CA ILE A 198 4.95 5.70 -2.46
C ILE A 198 4.40 6.94 -3.14
N GLU A 199 3.11 6.92 -3.46
CA GLU A 199 2.38 8.02 -4.08
C GLU A 199 1.21 8.38 -3.15
N ASP A 200 1.47 9.37 -2.28
CA ASP A 200 0.52 9.88 -1.32
C ASP A 200 -0.42 10.89 -2.01
N GLN A 201 -1.72 10.62 -2.03
CA GLN A 201 -2.70 11.47 -2.72
C GLN A 201 -3.04 12.70 -1.88
N VAL A 202 -3.31 13.82 -2.57
CA VAL A 202 -3.57 15.13 -1.95
C VAL A 202 -4.99 15.23 -1.37
N GLU A 203 -5.90 14.28 -1.68
CA GLU A 203 -7.26 14.30 -1.13
C GLU A 203 -7.24 13.91 0.35
N GLU A 204 -6.94 14.89 1.19
CA GLU A 204 -6.92 14.78 2.65
C GLU A 204 -8.35 14.82 3.20
N MET A 205 -8.64 13.93 4.14
CA MET A 205 -9.83 14.00 4.97
C MET A 205 -9.40 14.22 6.40
N GLU A 206 -9.75 15.38 6.93
CA GLU A 206 -9.78 15.59 8.38
C GLU A 206 -11.12 15.10 8.90
N LEU A 207 -11.07 14.15 9.84
CA LEU A 207 -12.25 13.71 10.55
C LEU A 207 -12.47 14.69 11.69
N ASP A 208 -13.53 15.50 11.58
CA ASP A 208 -13.89 16.49 12.59
C ASP A 208 -14.13 15.76 13.93
N GLU A 209 -13.40 16.17 14.96
CA GLU A 209 -13.48 15.61 16.33
C GLU A 209 -14.85 15.88 16.99
N SER A 210 -15.76 16.57 16.28
CA SER A 210 -17.09 17.01 16.73
C SER A 210 -18.21 15.95 16.64
N TRP A 211 -17.90 14.71 16.25
CA TRP A 211 -18.86 13.59 16.30
C TRP A 211 -19.12 13.12 17.74
N ASP A 212 -20.04 13.86 18.37
CA ASP A 212 -20.98 13.51 19.44
C ASP A 212 -20.44 13.11 20.83
N HIS A 213 -21.17 13.63 21.82
CA HIS A 213 -20.92 13.54 23.25
C HIS A 213 -21.12 12.10 23.79
N SER A 214 -20.17 11.19 23.58
CA SER A 214 -20.06 9.96 24.40
C SER A 214 -18.74 9.23 24.21
N ASP A 215 -17.91 9.22 25.26
CA ASP A 215 -16.88 8.23 25.64
C ASP A 215 -16.38 7.24 24.55
N ALA A 216 -15.60 7.71 23.57
CA ALA A 216 -14.70 6.87 22.78
C ALA A 216 -13.54 7.71 22.19
N PRO A 217 -12.32 7.15 22.04
CA PRO A 217 -11.13 7.93 21.68
C PRO A 217 -11.21 8.56 20.29
N ARG A 218 -10.60 9.74 20.20
CA ARG A 218 -10.59 10.65 19.06
C ARG A 218 -9.90 9.97 17.89
N SER A 219 -10.58 9.95 16.74
CA SER A 219 -10.10 9.39 15.48
C SER A 219 -8.64 9.78 15.18
N ALA A 220 -7.93 8.94 14.41
CA ALA A 220 -6.61 9.22 13.89
C ALA A 220 -6.62 10.43 12.91
N GLY A 221 -6.87 11.64 13.43
CA GLY A 221 -7.64 12.73 12.82
C GLY A 221 -7.30 13.22 11.42
N LEU A 222 -6.16 12.83 10.85
CA LEU A 222 -5.83 13.05 9.44
C LEU A 222 -5.63 11.70 8.74
N VAL A 223 -6.33 11.50 7.63
CA VAL A 223 -6.28 10.27 6.85
C VAL A 223 -6.24 10.60 5.37
N ARG A 224 -5.45 9.86 4.58
CA ARG A 224 -5.36 10.03 3.13
C ARG A 224 -5.20 8.74 2.36
N GLU A 225 -5.58 8.79 1.09
CA GLU A 225 -5.44 7.69 0.15
C GLU A 225 -3.99 7.60 -0.32
N VAL A 226 -3.46 6.39 -0.40
CA VAL A 226 -2.08 6.15 -0.84
C VAL A 226 -2.03 4.97 -1.80
N ALA A 227 -1.18 5.10 -2.82
CA ALA A 227 -0.81 4.02 -3.70
C ALA A 227 0.68 3.72 -3.53
N VAL A 228 1.04 2.43 -3.54
CA VAL A 228 2.44 2.00 -3.43
C VAL A 228 2.74 1.04 -4.56
N VAL A 229 3.74 1.38 -5.38
CA VAL A 229 4.32 0.43 -6.33
C VAL A 229 5.47 -0.28 -5.64
N THR A 230 5.37 -1.59 -5.57
CA THR A 230 6.32 -2.46 -4.88
C THR A 230 7.00 -3.37 -5.88
N THR A 231 8.33 -3.33 -5.87
CA THR A 231 9.20 -4.25 -6.61
C THR A 231 9.91 -5.14 -5.61
N ILE A 232 9.65 -6.45 -5.64
CA ILE A 232 10.33 -7.44 -4.78
C ILE A 232 11.27 -8.24 -5.65
N GLN A 233 12.55 -8.24 -5.29
CA GLN A 233 13.58 -9.03 -5.93
C GLN A 233 14.11 -10.09 -4.96
N ASP A 234 14.11 -11.33 -5.42
CA ASP A 234 14.67 -12.48 -4.70
C ASP A 234 16.16 -12.65 -5.08
N ASP A 235 17.04 -12.55 -4.07
CA ASP A 235 18.48 -12.68 -4.28
C ASP A 235 18.93 -14.14 -4.43
N ALA A 236 18.15 -15.11 -3.94
CA ALA A 236 18.48 -16.53 -4.02
C ALA A 236 18.40 -17.06 -5.46
N THR A 237 17.46 -16.53 -6.24
CA THR A 237 17.25 -16.88 -7.66
C THR A 237 17.81 -15.83 -8.63
N GLY A 238 18.16 -14.65 -8.13
CA GLY A 238 18.86 -13.56 -8.85
C GLY A 238 18.12 -12.98 -10.07
N SER A 239 16.99 -13.55 -10.46
CA SER A 239 16.30 -13.32 -11.74
C SER A 239 14.80 -13.09 -11.61
N SER A 240 14.18 -13.41 -10.46
CA SER A 240 12.76 -13.14 -10.24
C SER A 240 12.58 -11.82 -9.50
N ALA A 241 12.23 -10.77 -10.25
CA ALA A 241 11.71 -9.52 -9.72
C ALA A 241 10.22 -9.41 -10.05
N TRP A 242 9.43 -9.00 -9.06
CA TRP A 242 7.98 -8.93 -9.16
C TRP A 242 7.50 -7.52 -8.87
N ASP A 243 6.80 -6.93 -9.84
CA ASP A 243 6.17 -5.62 -9.70
C ASP A 243 4.68 -5.75 -9.41
N MET A 244 4.23 -4.98 -8.43
CA MET A 244 2.83 -4.90 -8.05
C MET A 244 2.46 -3.51 -7.56
N ARG A 245 1.19 -3.15 -7.72
CA ARG A 245 0.61 -1.94 -7.15
C ARG A 245 -0.31 -2.31 -5.99
N LEU A 246 -0.18 -1.60 -4.88
CA LEU A 246 -1.03 -1.74 -3.70
C LEU A 246 -1.71 -0.41 -3.43
N HIS A 247 -2.92 -0.47 -2.90
CA HIS A 247 -3.73 0.69 -2.56
C HIS A 247 -4.17 0.62 -1.12
N GLY A 248 -4.32 1.77 -0.48
CA GLY A 248 -4.85 1.82 0.87
C GLY A 248 -4.79 3.20 1.49
N VAL A 249 -4.43 3.22 2.76
CA VAL A 249 -4.63 4.37 3.64
C VAL A 249 -3.36 4.71 4.41
N HIS A 250 -3.08 6.01 4.49
CA HIS A 250 -2.01 6.60 5.28
C HIS A 250 -2.61 7.43 6.43
N TRP A 251 -2.11 7.21 7.64
CA TRP A 251 -2.36 7.99 8.85
C TRP A 251 -1.11 8.79 9.25
N PRO A 252 -1.01 10.06 8.81
CA PRO A 252 0.23 10.83 8.90
C PRO A 252 0.65 11.17 10.32
N ARG A 253 -0.33 11.35 11.22
CA ARG A 253 -0.07 11.65 12.64
C ARG A 253 0.62 10.49 13.36
N GLN A 254 0.41 9.26 12.88
CA GLN A 254 1.02 8.04 13.41
C GLN A 254 2.21 7.57 12.54
N GLY A 255 2.37 8.12 11.34
CA GLY A 255 3.33 7.63 10.36
C GLY A 255 3.03 6.20 9.89
N VAL A 256 1.76 5.80 9.87
CA VAL A 256 1.34 4.44 9.56
C VAL A 256 0.72 4.39 8.18
N ILE A 257 1.15 3.46 7.35
CA ILE A 257 0.53 3.18 6.04
C ILE A 257 0.12 1.72 6.00
N LEU A 258 -1.13 1.46 5.63
CA LEU A 258 -1.64 0.12 5.36
C LEU A 258 -2.16 0.06 3.94
N VAL A 259 -1.55 -0.79 3.11
CA VAL A 259 -1.93 -0.98 1.71
C VAL A 259 -2.06 -2.45 1.38
N THR A 260 -2.88 -2.74 0.37
CA THR A 260 -3.15 -4.11 -0.04
C THR A 260 -3.31 -4.22 -1.55
N THR A 261 -3.00 -5.40 -2.09
CA THR A 261 -3.30 -5.71 -3.48
C THR A 261 -4.81 -5.88 -3.66
N THR A 262 -5.32 -5.57 -4.85
CA THR A 262 -6.69 -5.90 -5.22
C THR A 262 -6.70 -6.57 -6.58
N SER A 263 -7.39 -7.69 -6.66
CA SER A 263 -7.50 -8.53 -7.86
C SER A 263 -8.90 -9.11 -7.95
N GLU A 264 -9.15 -9.92 -8.97
CA GLU A 264 -10.44 -10.59 -9.11
C GLU A 264 -10.71 -11.65 -8.04
N LYS A 265 -9.66 -12.24 -7.46
CA LYS A 265 -9.76 -13.25 -6.39
C LYS A 265 -9.62 -12.67 -4.98
N PHE A 266 -9.31 -11.38 -4.87
CA PHE A 266 -9.07 -10.73 -3.59
C PHE A 266 -9.53 -9.27 -3.60
N ALA A 267 -10.62 -9.00 -2.88
CA ALA A 267 -11.22 -7.68 -2.75
C ALA A 267 -10.50 -6.84 -1.68
N GLY A 268 -9.17 -6.76 -1.75
CA GLY A 268 -8.32 -6.21 -0.70
C GLY A 268 -8.73 -4.80 -0.28
N ILE A 269 -8.83 -3.84 -1.21
CA ILE A 269 -9.15 -2.44 -0.88
C ILE A 269 -10.50 -2.28 -0.17
N PHE A 270 -11.49 -3.11 -0.53
CA PHE A 270 -12.82 -3.10 0.10
C PHE A 270 -12.83 -3.79 1.48
N GLY A 271 -11.93 -4.73 1.70
CA GLY A 271 -11.74 -5.38 3.02
C GLY A 271 -10.71 -4.68 3.90
N LEU A 272 -9.98 -3.69 3.40
CA LEU A 272 -8.84 -3.05 4.06
C LEU A 272 -9.16 -2.50 5.46
N PRO A 273 -10.32 -1.85 5.72
CA PRO A 273 -10.63 -1.35 7.08
C PRO A 273 -10.57 -2.46 8.13
N HIS A 274 -11.02 -3.66 7.79
CA HIS A 274 -11.00 -4.83 8.67
C HIS A 274 -9.60 -5.38 8.93
N LEU A 275 -8.61 -5.01 8.12
CA LEU A 275 -7.22 -5.44 8.27
C LEU A 275 -6.40 -4.49 9.15
N THR A 276 -7.01 -3.39 9.60
CA THR A 276 -6.36 -2.41 10.49
C THR A 276 -6.05 -2.99 11.88
N LEU A 277 -5.23 -2.27 12.64
CA LEU A 277 -4.76 -2.71 13.96
C LEU A 277 -5.72 -2.37 15.11
N GLY A 278 -6.75 -1.56 14.86
CA GLY A 278 -7.66 -1.10 15.91
C GLY A 278 -8.89 -0.36 15.40
N PRO A 279 -9.88 -0.14 16.27
CA PRO A 279 -11.18 0.43 15.91
C PRO A 279 -11.10 1.86 15.36
N ASP A 280 -10.14 2.67 15.82
CA ASP A 280 -10.00 4.06 15.37
C ASP A 280 -9.45 4.13 13.94
N LEU A 281 -8.50 3.26 13.61
CA LEU A 281 -7.97 3.09 12.25
C LEU A 281 -9.04 2.51 11.32
N PHE A 282 -9.86 1.58 11.81
CA PHE A 282 -11.02 1.05 11.08
C PHE A 282 -11.99 2.17 10.69
N ARG A 283 -12.49 2.94 11.66
CA ARG A 283 -13.50 4.00 11.40
C ARG A 283 -12.96 5.04 10.42
N SER A 284 -11.70 5.43 10.61
CA SER A 284 -11.08 6.49 9.84
C SER A 284 -10.74 6.05 8.41
N SER A 285 -10.27 4.80 8.21
CA SER A 285 -10.11 4.22 6.86
C SER A 285 -11.44 4.00 6.16
N GLN A 286 -12.45 3.47 6.85
CA GLN A 286 -13.79 3.25 6.29
C GLN A 286 -14.41 4.58 5.82
N ALA A 287 -14.32 5.64 6.63
CA ALA A 287 -14.84 6.95 6.25
C ALA A 287 -14.16 7.51 4.98
N LEU A 288 -12.83 7.42 4.91
CA LEU A 288 -12.06 7.86 3.75
C LEU A 288 -12.42 7.03 2.50
N LEU A 289 -12.33 5.71 2.61
CA LEU A 289 -12.57 4.79 1.49
C LEU A 289 -14.00 4.88 1.00
N ASN A 290 -14.98 5.05 1.90
CA ASN A 290 -16.36 5.23 1.48
C ASN A 290 -16.51 6.44 0.55
N LYS A 291 -15.85 7.56 0.86
CA LYS A 291 -15.83 8.75 0.00
C LYS A 291 -15.06 8.53 -1.31
N THR A 292 -13.83 8.02 -1.24
CA THR A 292 -12.95 7.90 -2.42
C THR A 292 -13.42 6.80 -3.36
N LEU A 293 -13.79 5.63 -2.85
CA LEU A 293 -14.34 4.52 -3.63
C LEU A 293 -15.70 4.89 -4.25
N SER A 294 -16.59 5.56 -3.52
CA SER A 294 -17.86 6.08 -4.07
C SER A 294 -17.63 6.99 -5.28
N LYS A 295 -16.68 7.93 -5.15
CA LYS A 295 -16.33 8.88 -6.20
C LYS A 295 -15.74 8.16 -7.43
N ALA A 296 -14.79 7.27 -7.22
CA ALA A 296 -14.15 6.50 -8.28
C ALA A 296 -15.13 5.55 -8.99
N LEU A 297 -16.02 4.86 -8.25
CA LEU A 297 -17.04 3.98 -8.85
C LEU A 297 -18.11 4.74 -9.62
N ARG A 298 -18.40 5.99 -9.23
CA ARG A 298 -19.27 6.90 -9.98
C ARG A 298 -18.60 7.36 -11.26
N GLN A 299 -17.36 7.83 -11.19
CA GLN A 299 -16.57 8.23 -12.36
C GLN A 299 -16.42 7.05 -13.34
N ALA A 300 -16.04 5.87 -12.86
CA ALA A 300 -15.95 4.66 -13.68
C ALA A 300 -17.29 4.24 -14.32
N ARG A 301 -18.44 4.65 -13.76
CA ARG A 301 -19.76 4.47 -14.39
C ARG A 301 -19.99 5.45 -15.53
N GLU A 302 -19.67 6.71 -15.29
CA GLU A 302 -19.90 7.82 -16.21
C GLU A 302 -18.96 7.73 -17.42
N ASP A 303 -17.68 7.45 -17.20
CA ASP A 303 -16.65 7.35 -18.24
C ASP A 303 -16.89 6.17 -19.20
N ARG A 304 -17.52 5.09 -18.73
CA ARG A 304 -17.99 3.97 -19.58
C ARG A 304 -19.00 4.40 -20.64
N GLY A 305 -19.71 5.50 -20.43
CA GLY A 305 -20.61 6.06 -21.44
C GLY A 305 -19.90 6.87 -22.52
N ALA A 306 -18.64 7.28 -22.30
CA ALA A 306 -18.01 8.35 -23.08
C ALA A 306 -16.75 7.97 -23.85
N LYS A 307 -15.90 7.03 -23.40
CA LYS A 307 -14.60 6.78 -24.08
C LYS A 307 -14.14 5.31 -24.07
N TYR A 308 -13.45 4.96 -25.15
CA TYR A 308 -12.91 3.65 -25.49
C TYR A 308 -12.01 3.04 -24.38
N PHE A 309 -12.40 1.84 -23.95
CA PHE A 309 -11.63 0.72 -23.36
C PHE A 309 -10.35 1.04 -22.56
N ASP A 310 -10.53 1.33 -21.27
CA ASP A 310 -9.65 0.73 -20.25
C ASP A 310 -10.50 -0.25 -19.39
N PRO A 311 -10.34 -1.57 -19.56
CA PRO A 311 -11.05 -2.56 -18.78
C PRO A 311 -10.50 -2.72 -17.35
N SER A 312 -9.46 -1.97 -16.97
CA SER A 312 -8.79 -2.15 -15.68
C SER A 312 -9.60 -1.61 -14.49
N SER A 313 -9.49 -2.32 -13.37
CA SER A 313 -9.92 -1.78 -12.08
C SER A 313 -8.94 -0.66 -11.71
N PRO A 314 -9.40 0.51 -11.24
CA PRO A 314 -8.50 1.59 -10.84
C PRO A 314 -7.55 1.18 -9.70
N TRP A 315 -7.92 0.14 -8.95
CA TRP A 315 -7.13 -0.43 -7.86
C TRP A 315 -6.45 -1.76 -8.22
N ALA A 316 -6.35 -2.10 -9.51
CA ALA A 316 -5.73 -3.36 -9.92
C ALA A 316 -4.28 -3.46 -9.45
N SER A 317 -3.90 -4.64 -8.96
CA SER A 317 -2.53 -4.88 -8.50
C SER A 317 -1.50 -5.01 -9.63
N SER A 318 -1.94 -5.06 -10.89
CA SER A 318 -1.08 -5.11 -12.08
C SER A 318 -0.54 -3.72 -12.44
N VAL A 319 0.77 -3.64 -12.72
CA VAL A 319 1.43 -2.39 -13.16
C VAL A 319 1.34 -2.20 -14.69
N GLY A 320 1.02 -3.28 -15.44
CA GLY A 320 0.85 -3.29 -16.90
C GLY A 320 -0.60 -3.44 -17.37
N PRO A 321 -0.84 -3.49 -18.70
CA PRO A 321 -2.18 -3.66 -19.26
C PRO A 321 -2.78 -5.00 -18.81
N ASN A 322 -4.07 -4.98 -18.47
CA ASN A 322 -4.78 -6.16 -17.99
C ASN A 322 -4.75 -7.29 -19.03
N GLU A 323 -4.26 -8.45 -18.60
CA GLU A 323 -4.38 -9.69 -19.38
C GLU A 323 -5.81 -10.22 -19.28
N TRP A 324 -6.37 -10.65 -20.42
CA TRP A 324 -7.72 -11.25 -20.47
C TRP A 324 -7.81 -12.53 -19.64
N HIS A 325 -6.69 -13.25 -19.54
CA HIS A 325 -6.52 -14.45 -18.73
C HIS A 325 -5.44 -14.19 -17.69
N PRO A 326 -5.78 -13.61 -16.52
CA PRO A 326 -4.79 -13.35 -15.51
C PRO A 326 -4.20 -14.67 -15.00
N SER A 327 -2.88 -14.70 -14.84
CA SER A 327 -2.23 -15.77 -14.10
C SER A 327 -2.53 -15.63 -12.61
N PRO A 328 -2.74 -16.75 -11.89
CA PRO A 328 -2.84 -16.71 -10.45
C PRO A 328 -1.56 -16.09 -9.86
N HIS A 329 -1.68 -15.04 -9.05
CA HIS A 329 -0.59 -14.40 -8.31
C HIS A 329 -0.81 -14.34 -6.81
N CYS A 330 0.27 -14.32 -6.02
CA CYS A 330 0.20 -14.04 -4.58
C CYS A 330 -0.36 -12.63 -4.33
N GLU A 331 -1.26 -12.51 -3.36
CA GLU A 331 -1.77 -11.25 -2.83
C GLU A 331 -0.94 -10.80 -1.63
N TYR A 332 -0.97 -9.50 -1.35
CA TYR A 332 -0.15 -8.91 -0.31
C TYR A 332 -0.95 -7.90 0.53
N LEU A 333 -0.72 -7.97 1.83
CA LEU A 333 -1.00 -6.93 2.80
C LEU A 333 0.34 -6.34 3.24
N LEU A 334 0.51 -5.04 3.10
CA LEU A 334 1.74 -4.34 3.40
C LEU A 334 1.47 -3.25 4.44
N TYR A 335 2.14 -3.36 5.56
CA TYR A 335 2.19 -2.36 6.62
C TYR A 335 3.53 -1.63 6.54
N LEU A 336 3.50 -0.31 6.49
CA LEU A 336 4.68 0.55 6.54
C LEU A 336 4.60 1.45 7.77
N GLN A 337 5.70 1.54 8.50
CA GLN A 337 5.88 2.50 9.59
C GLN A 337 6.98 3.48 9.21
N ILE A 338 6.61 4.75 9.04
CA ILE A 338 7.54 5.85 8.87
C ILE A 338 8.29 6.04 10.18
N LEU A 339 9.62 5.99 10.10
CA LEU A 339 10.49 6.14 11.26
C LEU A 339 10.73 7.63 11.55
N PRO A 340 10.82 8.02 12.83
CA PRO A 340 11.15 9.37 13.23
C PRO A 340 12.46 9.87 12.63
N VAL A 341 12.51 11.19 12.39
CA VAL A 341 13.72 11.86 11.91
C VAL A 341 14.69 12.06 13.08
N ASP A 342 15.97 11.75 12.84
CA ASP A 342 17.04 11.98 13.82
C ASP A 342 17.54 13.44 13.73
N TYR A 343 17.65 14.10 14.88
CA TYR A 343 18.19 15.45 15.05
C TYR A 343 19.59 15.62 14.43
N GLN A 344 20.43 14.57 14.43
CA GLN A 344 21.76 14.63 13.85
C GLN A 344 21.72 14.88 12.33
N GLN A 345 20.69 14.41 11.64
CA GLN A 345 20.53 14.60 10.20
C GLN A 345 20.20 16.06 9.84
N LEU A 346 19.58 16.78 10.78
CA LEU A 346 19.18 18.17 10.60
C LEU A 346 20.27 19.18 10.99
N LYS A 347 21.45 18.72 11.40
CA LYS A 347 22.59 19.58 11.85
C LYS A 347 22.18 20.62 12.89
N LEU A 348 21.15 20.33 13.71
CA LEU A 348 20.68 21.24 14.74
C LEU A 348 21.63 21.26 15.94
N ASN A 349 21.78 22.43 16.55
CA ASN A 349 22.51 22.53 17.82
C ASN A 349 21.81 21.67 18.89
N PRO A 350 22.55 20.82 19.64
CA PRO A 350 21.97 19.89 20.61
C PRO A 350 21.15 20.57 21.72
N HIS A 351 21.42 21.85 22.02
CA HIS A 351 20.63 22.65 22.97
C HIS A 351 19.22 23.03 22.48
N ARG A 352 18.98 23.07 21.16
CA ARG A 352 17.67 23.31 20.55
C ARG A 352 16.86 22.02 20.37
N ALA A 353 17.54 20.87 20.44
CA ALA A 353 17.00 19.52 20.21
C ALA A 353 16.24 18.91 21.40
N GLN A 354 16.13 19.62 22.53
CA GLN A 354 15.41 19.11 23.71
C GLN A 354 13.88 19.23 23.62
N HIS A 355 13.34 19.93 22.62
CA HIS A 355 11.90 20.12 22.45
C HIS A 355 11.40 19.43 21.17
N SER A 356 10.68 18.33 21.33
CA SER A 356 10.05 17.56 20.23
C SER A 356 9.08 18.41 19.40
N GLU A 357 8.40 19.37 20.03
CA GLU A 357 7.50 20.32 19.37
C GLU A 357 8.24 21.19 18.35
N THR A 358 9.46 21.65 18.67
CA THR A 358 10.29 22.44 17.75
C THR A 358 10.70 21.63 16.52
N LEU A 359 10.93 20.32 16.69
CA LEU A 359 11.30 19.45 15.58
C LEU A 359 10.10 19.15 14.67
N ALA A 360 8.90 18.98 15.23
CA ALA A 360 7.68 18.80 14.44
C ALA A 360 7.39 20.03 13.58
N VAL A 361 7.48 21.24 14.15
CA VAL A 361 7.30 22.50 13.40
C VAL A 361 8.35 22.65 12.31
N LEU A 362 9.63 22.38 12.60
CA LEU A 362 10.69 22.45 11.60
C LEU A 362 10.48 21.44 10.46
N LEU A 363 10.03 20.22 10.78
CA LEU A 363 9.79 19.20 9.78
C LEU A 363 8.64 19.60 8.85
N ASP A 364 7.59 20.22 9.39
CA ASP A 364 6.48 20.78 8.63
C ASP A 364 6.95 21.94 7.72
N GLU A 365 7.79 22.84 8.22
CA GLU A 365 8.39 23.91 7.41
C GLU A 365 9.23 23.36 6.24
N ILE A 366 10.06 22.34 6.50
CA ILE A 366 10.85 21.68 5.45
C ILE A 366 9.92 21.01 4.44
N GLU A 367 8.88 20.32 4.89
CA GLU A 367 7.93 19.65 4.01
C GLU A 367 7.14 20.64 3.15
N HIS A 368 6.72 21.77 3.73
CA HIS A 368 6.04 22.84 3.03
C HIS A 368 6.92 23.45 1.95
N GLU A 369 8.18 23.77 2.27
CA GLU A 369 9.13 24.35 1.31
C GLU A 369 9.49 23.36 0.18
N LEU A 370 9.58 22.06 0.47
CA LEU A 370 9.81 21.04 -0.57
C LEU A 370 8.64 20.93 -1.56
N ARG A 371 7.41 21.00 -1.07
CA ARG A 371 6.19 20.93 -1.89
C ARG A 371 5.90 22.24 -2.62
N HIS A 372 6.13 23.36 -1.95
CA HIS A 372 5.83 24.71 -2.40
C HIS A 372 7.09 25.57 -2.25
N PRO A 373 8.03 25.53 -3.21
CA PRO A 373 9.30 26.23 -3.09
C PRO A 373 9.09 27.75 -3.01
N THR A 374 9.27 28.32 -1.82
CA THR A 374 9.19 29.77 -1.57
C THR A 374 10.56 30.44 -1.54
N GLY A 375 11.65 29.65 -1.57
CA GLY A 375 13.02 30.11 -1.48
C GLY A 375 13.56 30.17 -0.06
N ALA A 376 12.88 29.53 0.90
CA ALA A 376 13.37 29.44 2.27
C ALA A 376 14.65 28.58 2.35
N PRO A 377 15.67 29.00 3.10
CA PRO A 377 16.93 28.27 3.15
C PRO A 377 16.79 26.97 3.95
N ILE A 378 16.80 25.82 3.26
CA ILE A 378 16.89 24.49 3.89
C ILE A 378 18.36 24.06 3.99
N GLN A 379 18.84 23.76 5.19
CA GLN A 379 20.24 23.34 5.40
C GLN A 379 20.51 21.89 4.96
N ALA A 380 19.59 20.99 5.28
CA ALA A 380 19.67 19.58 4.95
C ALA A 380 18.26 18.98 4.93
N VAL A 381 17.98 18.15 3.93
CA VAL A 381 16.73 17.38 3.87
C VAL A 381 17.02 15.98 4.42
N PRO A 382 16.37 15.58 5.53
CA PRO A 382 16.50 14.24 6.07
C PRO A 382 16.04 13.17 5.08
N LYS A 383 16.64 11.99 5.15
CA LYS A 383 16.22 10.86 4.32
C LYS A 383 14.89 10.30 4.83
N LEU A 384 14.08 9.76 3.92
CA LEU A 384 12.88 9.02 4.28
C LEU A 384 13.32 7.62 4.76
N ARG A 385 12.85 7.21 5.94
CA ARG A 385 13.15 5.90 6.54
C ARG A 385 11.86 5.20 6.91
N ILE A 386 11.72 3.95 6.48
CA ILE A 386 10.48 3.19 6.62
C ILE A 386 10.82 1.75 7.00
N SER A 387 10.22 1.24 8.08
CA SER A 387 10.16 -0.20 8.34
C SER A 387 8.88 -0.78 7.73
N PHE A 388 8.93 -2.06 7.34
CA PHE A 388 7.76 -2.70 6.76
C PHE A 388 7.57 -4.14 7.23
N VAL A 389 6.30 -4.57 7.18
CA VAL A 389 5.86 -5.95 7.29
C VAL A 389 4.92 -6.22 6.13
N ALA A 390 5.24 -7.21 5.31
CA ALA A 390 4.34 -7.72 4.28
C ALA A 390 3.87 -9.12 4.65
N TRP A 391 2.63 -9.43 4.34
CA TRP A 391 2.06 -10.75 4.52
C TRP A 391 1.20 -11.14 3.32
N SER A 392 1.38 -12.37 2.84
CA SER A 392 0.56 -12.92 1.76
C SER A 392 -0.48 -13.89 2.34
N PRO A 393 -1.79 -13.58 2.28
CA PRO A 393 -2.84 -14.44 2.84
C PRO A 393 -3.09 -15.71 2.02
N ASP A 394 -2.68 -15.73 0.76
CA ASP A 394 -2.90 -16.84 -0.17
C ASP A 394 -1.67 -17.73 -0.37
N CYS A 395 -0.45 -17.18 -0.25
CA CYS A 395 0.79 -17.95 -0.30
C CYS A 395 1.38 -18.22 1.10
N SER A 396 0.84 -17.57 2.15
CA SER A 396 1.15 -17.80 3.55
C SER A 396 2.65 -17.70 3.88
N PHE A 397 3.21 -16.52 3.65
CA PHE A 397 4.52 -16.13 4.14
C PHE A 397 4.53 -14.65 4.52
N TYR A 398 5.54 -14.26 5.31
CA TYR A 398 5.78 -12.88 5.71
C TYR A 398 7.12 -12.40 5.15
N LEU A 399 7.19 -11.11 4.86
CA LEU A 399 8.43 -10.41 4.55
C LEU A 399 8.59 -9.26 5.53
N GLU A 400 9.79 -9.05 6.05
CA GLU A 400 10.08 -7.98 7.00
C GLU A 400 11.33 -7.21 6.60
N SER A 401 11.35 -5.91 6.82
CA SER A 401 12.55 -5.09 6.61
C SER A 401 13.71 -5.49 7.53
N LYS A 402 14.94 -5.51 7.01
CA LYS A 402 16.15 -5.63 7.83
C LYS A 402 16.50 -4.29 8.48
N GLY A 403 16.38 -4.22 9.80
CA GLY A 403 16.93 -3.13 10.60
C GLY A 403 16.65 -3.25 12.11
N PRO A 404 17.10 -2.28 12.92
CA PRO A 404 16.89 -2.28 14.37
C PRO A 404 15.41 -2.29 14.79
N PRO A 405 15.04 -2.93 15.91
CA PRO A 405 15.92 -3.45 16.96
C PRO A 405 16.44 -4.88 16.72
N ILE A 406 15.90 -5.61 15.74
CA ILE A 406 16.22 -7.03 15.54
C ILE A 406 17.54 -7.23 14.81
N HIS A 407 17.75 -6.45 13.76
CA HIS A 407 18.98 -6.48 12.98
C HIS A 407 19.86 -5.32 13.40
N THR A 408 21.17 -5.55 13.48
CA THR A 408 22.10 -4.48 13.80
C THR A 408 22.11 -3.41 12.70
N PRO A 409 22.43 -2.13 13.00
CA PRO A 409 22.54 -1.10 11.98
C PRO A 409 23.56 -1.41 10.86
N ALA A 410 24.48 -2.36 11.10
CA ALA A 410 25.43 -2.84 10.11
C ALA A 410 24.82 -3.84 9.11
N GLU A 411 23.76 -4.55 9.50
CA GLU A 411 23.02 -5.48 8.63
C GLU A 411 21.95 -4.79 7.78
N GLY A 412 21.43 -3.65 8.24
CA GLY A 412 20.43 -2.85 7.53
C GLY A 412 19.85 -1.73 8.38
N GLN A 413 19.30 -0.69 7.75
CA GLN A 413 18.69 0.46 8.43
C GLN A 413 17.20 0.64 8.10
N HIS A 414 16.52 -0.49 7.85
CA HIS A 414 15.24 -0.57 7.15
C HIS A 414 15.33 -0.01 5.73
N LEU A 415 14.18 0.36 5.15
CA LEU A 415 14.12 1.00 3.86
C LEU A 415 14.53 2.45 4.01
N VAL A 416 15.45 2.91 3.18
CA VAL A 416 15.96 4.28 3.19
C VAL A 416 15.81 4.85 1.79
N GLY A 417 15.47 6.12 1.69
CA GLY A 417 15.30 6.75 0.40
C GLY A 417 15.11 8.25 0.45
N MET A 418 14.59 8.79 -0.64
CA MET A 418 14.40 10.22 -0.83
C MET A 418 12.94 10.52 -1.20
N LYS A 419 12.47 11.69 -0.78
CA LYS A 419 11.18 12.22 -1.21
C LYS A 419 11.20 12.56 -2.70
N ASP A 420 10.05 12.45 -3.35
CA ASP A 420 9.92 12.72 -4.78
C ASP A 420 10.34 14.14 -5.14
N GLU A 421 10.02 15.13 -4.30
CA GLU A 421 10.37 16.53 -4.53
C GLU A 421 11.89 16.71 -4.61
N VAL A 422 12.64 16.00 -3.76
CA VAL A 422 14.11 16.02 -3.73
C VAL A 422 14.67 15.36 -4.99
N LEU A 423 14.12 14.20 -5.37
CA LEU A 423 14.57 13.45 -6.55
C LEU A 423 14.35 14.27 -7.83
N ILE A 424 13.18 14.89 -7.98
CA ILE A 424 12.85 15.77 -9.12
C ILE A 424 13.77 16.99 -9.15
N HIS A 425 14.02 17.62 -7.99
CA HIS A 425 14.90 18.78 -7.91
C HIS A 425 16.34 18.42 -8.31
N GLN A 426 16.89 17.32 -7.79
CA GLN A 426 18.24 16.86 -8.17
C GLN A 426 18.31 16.50 -9.65
N GLY A 427 17.30 15.81 -10.19
CA GLY A 427 17.23 15.48 -11.61
C GLY A 427 17.24 16.72 -12.50
N ARG A 428 16.41 17.73 -12.17
CA ARG A 428 16.39 19.02 -12.89
C ARG A 428 17.75 19.72 -12.84
N PHE A 429 18.38 19.77 -11.66
CA PHE A 429 19.70 20.37 -11.50
C PHE A 429 20.76 19.71 -12.39
N TRP A 430 20.84 18.37 -12.38
CA TRP A 430 21.79 17.64 -13.21
C TRP A 430 21.50 17.75 -14.71
N LEU A 431 20.24 17.80 -15.11
CA LEU A 431 19.85 18.05 -16.51
C LEU A 431 20.26 19.45 -16.98
N LEU A 432 20.08 20.47 -16.14
CA LEU A 432 20.53 21.83 -16.45
C LEU A 432 22.05 21.93 -16.52
N LEU A 433 22.77 21.27 -15.61
CA LEU A 433 24.23 21.22 -15.62
C LEU A 433 24.74 20.51 -16.89
N TYR A 434 24.13 19.38 -17.25
CA TYR A 434 24.44 18.67 -18.48
C TYR A 434 24.18 19.52 -19.73
N ALA A 435 23.03 20.20 -19.79
CA ALA A 435 22.71 21.12 -20.87
C ALA A 435 23.73 22.28 -20.96
N GLY A 436 24.14 22.84 -19.82
CA GLY A 436 25.18 23.86 -19.75
C GLY A 436 26.55 23.38 -20.25
N VAL A 437 26.94 22.14 -19.90
CA VAL A 437 28.18 21.52 -20.41
C VAL A 437 28.10 21.31 -21.92
N MET A 438 26.98 20.81 -22.44
CA MET A 438 26.82 20.58 -23.88
C MET A 438 26.79 21.88 -24.69
N LEU A 439 26.11 22.91 -24.19
CA LEU A 439 26.08 24.23 -24.83
C LEU A 439 27.43 24.96 -24.73
N GLY A 440 28.23 24.69 -23.70
CA GLY A 440 29.59 25.23 -23.57
C GLY A 440 30.65 24.49 -24.40
N GLN A 441 30.30 23.33 -24.98
CA GLN A 441 31.15 22.58 -25.91
C GLN A 441 30.83 22.83 -27.40
N ALA A 442 29.74 23.56 -27.68
CA ALA A 442 29.41 24.09 -29.01
C ALA A 442 29.98 25.51 -29.15
#